data_AF-A0A5S4TGN5-F1
#
_entry.id   AF-A0A5S4TGN5-F1
#
_cell.length_a   1.000
_cell.length_b   1.000
_cell.length_c   1.000
_cell.angle_alpha   90.00
_cell.angle_beta   90.00
_cell.angle_gamma   90.00
#
_symmetry.space_group_name_H-M   'P 1'
#
loop_
_entity.id
_entity.type
_entity.pdbx_description
1 polymer ?
#
loop_
_entity_poly.entity_id
_entity_poly.type
_entity_poly.pdbx_seq_one_letter_code
_entity_poly.pdbx_strand_id
1 'polypeptide(L)'
;MEQIKITGTGTALILDRVNRIFAISGSLTMQWDFISDFKKIDDEPSLDEDGELFETAYDLVLEAKPKTKINLTSSYFAKEHKKDTDEIIKVFSFIEDNKRNIFETLGIRGVLE
;
A
#
# COMPACT_ATOMS: atom_id res chain seq x y z
N MET A 1 -4.63 10.54 -12.83
CA MET A 1 -3.77 10.11 -11.72
C MET A 1 -3.67 11.25 -10.73
N GLU A 2 -3.92 10.96 -9.46
CA GLU A 2 -3.84 11.90 -8.35
C GLU A 2 -2.59 11.56 -7.52
N GLN A 3 -1.92 12.56 -6.94
CA GLN A 3 -0.71 12.36 -6.14
C GLN A 3 -0.88 12.95 -4.75
N ILE A 4 -0.61 12.14 -3.72
CA ILE A 4 -0.64 12.54 -2.32
C ILE A 4 0.77 12.45 -1.75
N LYS A 5 1.34 13.59 -1.34
CA LYS A 5 2.65 13.60 -0.68
C LYS A 5 2.52 13.12 0.75
N ILE A 6 3.42 12.24 1.18
CA ILE A 6 3.44 11.72 2.55
C ILE A 6 4.39 12.58 3.38
N THR A 7 3.84 13.40 4.26
CA THR A 7 4.61 14.36 5.08
C THR A 7 5.69 13.67 5.90
N GLY A 8 6.89 14.25 5.93
CA GLY A 8 8.03 13.71 6.68
C GLY A 8 8.75 12.54 5.98
N THR A 9 8.48 12.33 4.68
CA THR A 9 9.13 11.36 3.79
C THR A 9 9.48 12.02 2.44
N GLY A 10 10.31 11.36 1.64
CA GLY A 10 10.57 11.72 0.23
C GLY A 10 9.63 10.99 -0.74
N THR A 11 8.49 10.52 -0.24
CA THR A 11 7.61 9.55 -0.88
C THR A 11 6.20 10.13 -1.09
N ALA A 12 5.51 9.64 -2.11
CA ALA A 12 4.15 10.02 -2.45
C ALA A 12 3.35 8.80 -2.93
N LEU A 13 2.05 8.82 -2.65
CA LEU A 13 1.08 7.87 -3.19
C LEU A 13 0.57 8.38 -4.54
N ILE A 14 0.55 7.52 -5.55
CA ILE A 14 -0.10 7.76 -6.83
C ILE A 14 -1.39 6.96 -6.87
N LEU A 15 -2.52 7.63 -7.09
CA LEU A 15 -3.83 7.01 -7.19
C LEU A 15 -4.31 7.06 -8.64
N ASP A 16 -4.72 5.92 -9.15
CA ASP A 16 -5.33 5.79 -10.47
C ASP A 16 -6.74 5.23 -10.33
N ARG A 17 -7.73 6.14 -10.34
CA ARG A 17 -9.15 5.78 -10.24
C ARG A 17 -9.66 4.99 -11.45
N VAL A 18 -9.05 5.14 -12.63
CA VAL A 18 -9.48 4.43 -13.84
C VAL A 18 -9.14 2.95 -13.70
N ASN A 19 -7.92 2.67 -13.28
CA ASN A 19 -7.42 1.31 -13.07
C ASN A 19 -7.73 0.77 -11.66
N ARG A 20 -8.24 1.62 -10.75
CA ARG A 20 -8.54 1.32 -9.34
C ARG A 20 -7.34 0.81 -8.55
N ILE A 21 -6.16 1.33 -8.87
CA ILE A 21 -4.90 0.97 -8.22
C ILE A 21 -4.30 2.18 -7.54
N PHE A 22 -3.42 1.91 -6.57
CA PHE A 22 -2.53 2.92 -6.03
C PHE A 22 -1.11 2.36 -5.95
N ALA A 23 -0.13 3.26 -6.03
CA ALA A 23 1.28 2.89 -6.04
C ALA A 23 2.11 3.85 -5.20
N ILE A 24 3.12 3.31 -4.54
CA ILE A 24 4.12 4.09 -3.82
C ILE A 24 5.17 4.61 -4.83
N SER A 25 5.48 5.90 -4.77
CA SER A 25 6.46 6.57 -5.64
C SER A 25 7.39 7.46 -4.84
N GLY A 26 8.65 7.62 -5.25
CA GLY A 26 9.61 8.48 -4.55
C GLY A 26 11.00 7.87 -4.49
N SER A 27 11.85 8.43 -3.63
CA SER A 27 13.26 8.00 -3.54
C SER A 27 13.42 6.53 -3.10
N LEU A 28 12.54 6.02 -2.23
CA LEU A 28 12.56 4.63 -1.78
C LEU A 28 12.40 3.62 -2.93
N THR A 29 11.67 3.97 -4.00
CA THR A 29 11.43 3.03 -5.11
C THR A 29 12.68 2.75 -5.95
N MET A 30 13.77 3.50 -5.73
CA MET A 30 15.06 3.21 -6.35
C MET A 30 15.72 1.95 -5.77
N GLN A 31 15.46 1.65 -4.49
CA GLN A 31 16.10 0.55 -3.76
C GLN A 31 15.12 -0.55 -3.36
N TRP A 32 13.83 -0.25 -3.36
CA TRP A 32 12.76 -1.14 -2.93
C TRP A 32 11.70 -1.28 -4.03
N ASP A 33 11.23 -2.51 -4.23
CA ASP A 33 10.00 -2.81 -4.94
C ASP A 33 8.86 -2.83 -3.92
N PHE A 34 7.80 -2.09 -4.22
CA PHE A 34 6.62 -2.06 -3.36
C PHE A 34 5.46 -2.80 -4.03
N ILE A 35 4.75 -3.59 -3.24
CA ILE A 35 3.43 -4.10 -3.57
C ILE A 35 2.46 -3.35 -2.68
N SER A 36 1.44 -2.74 -3.29
CA SER A 36 0.38 -2.03 -2.59
C SER A 36 -0.92 -2.25 -3.33
N ASP A 37 -1.87 -2.96 -2.72
CA ASP A 37 -3.11 -3.36 -3.40
C ASP A 37 -4.26 -3.58 -2.41
N PHE A 38 -5.48 -3.53 -2.93
CA PHE A 38 -6.68 -4.03 -2.25
C PHE A 38 -7.07 -5.36 -2.87
N LYS A 39 -6.71 -6.45 -2.21
CA LYS A 39 -6.94 -7.80 -2.71
C LYS A 39 -8.27 -8.33 -2.21
N LYS A 40 -9.09 -8.88 -3.11
CA LYS A 40 -10.33 -9.57 -2.73
C LYS A 40 -10.02 -10.75 -1.81
N ILE A 41 -10.82 -10.90 -0.76
CA ILE A 41 -10.70 -12.00 0.21
C ILE A 41 -11.37 -13.26 -0.37
N ASP A 42 -12.57 -13.11 -0.95
CA ASP A 42 -13.31 -14.19 -1.58
C ASP A 42 -13.58 -13.90 -3.06
N ASP A 43 -13.32 -14.91 -3.90
CA ASP A 43 -13.64 -14.90 -5.33
C ASP A 43 -15.05 -15.45 -5.63
N GLU A 44 -15.71 -16.06 -4.63
CA GLU A 44 -17.03 -16.65 -4.81
C GLU A 44 -18.15 -15.72 -4.30
N PRO A 45 -19.14 -15.40 -5.16
CA PRO A 45 -20.31 -14.66 -4.72
C PRO A 45 -21.13 -15.48 -3.71
N SER A 46 -21.26 -14.98 -2.48
CA SER A 46 -22.15 -15.54 -1.46
C SER A 46 -23.41 -14.68 -1.33
N LEU A 47 -24.51 -15.30 -0.88
CA LEU A 47 -25.77 -14.61 -0.60
C LEU A 47 -25.95 -14.43 0.91
N ASP A 48 -26.52 -13.31 1.32
CA ASP A 48 -26.93 -13.04 2.70
C ASP A 48 -28.26 -13.72 3.06
N GLU A 49 -28.76 -13.47 4.29
CA GLU A 49 -29.99 -14.09 4.81
C GLU A 49 -31.24 -13.75 3.99
N ASP A 50 -31.22 -12.63 3.25
CA ASP A 50 -32.32 -12.15 2.41
C ASP A 50 -32.17 -12.61 0.94
N GLY A 51 -31.05 -13.29 0.62
CA GLY A 51 -30.74 -13.74 -0.74
C GLY A 51 -30.10 -12.66 -1.62
N GLU A 52 -29.61 -11.57 -1.03
CA GLU A 52 -28.82 -10.54 -1.72
C GLU A 52 -27.33 -10.91 -1.73
N LEU A 53 -26.59 -10.40 -2.71
CA LEU A 53 -25.16 -10.67 -2.82
C LEU A 53 -24.40 -9.97 -1.68
N PHE A 54 -23.58 -10.69 -0.93
CA PHE A 54 -22.66 -10.06 0.01
C PHE A 54 -21.75 -9.07 -0.70
N GLU A 55 -21.48 -7.93 -0.06
CA GLU A 55 -20.49 -6.98 -0.55
C GLU A 55 -19.11 -7.65 -0.59
N THR A 56 -18.40 -7.51 -1.71
CA THR A 56 -17.05 -8.08 -1.84
C THR A 56 -16.13 -7.48 -0.78
N ALA A 57 -15.50 -8.34 0.02
CA ALA A 57 -14.51 -7.94 1.02
C ALA A 57 -13.11 -7.87 0.41
N TYR A 58 -12.34 -6.88 0.85
CA TYR A 58 -10.97 -6.63 0.42
C TYR A 58 -10.02 -6.46 1.60
N ASP A 59 -8.83 -7.02 1.47
CA ASP A 59 -7.69 -6.79 2.35
C ASP A 59 -6.73 -5.76 1.75
N LEU A 60 -6.19 -4.89 2.60
CA LEU A 60 -5.03 -4.08 2.24
C LEU A 60 -3.76 -4.95 2.28
N VAL A 61 -3.07 -5.06 1.14
CA VAL A 61 -1.77 -5.72 1.03
C VAL A 61 -0.69 -4.66 0.86
N LEU A 62 0.31 -4.70 1.74
CA LEU A 62 1.52 -3.88 1.66
C LEU A 62 2.78 -4.75 1.80
N GLU A 63 3.69 -4.64 0.84
CA GLU A 63 5.00 -5.30 0.89
C GLU A 63 6.09 -4.35 0.39
N ALA A 64 7.25 -4.38 1.03
CA ALA A 64 8.45 -3.70 0.58
C ALA A 64 9.59 -4.72 0.46
N LYS A 65 10.06 -4.96 -0.76
CA LYS A 65 11.11 -5.92 -1.05
C LYS A 65 12.37 -5.20 -1.54
N PRO A 66 13.55 -5.46 -0.97
CA PRO A 66 14.77 -4.84 -1.43
C PRO A 66 15.12 -5.38 -2.82
N LYS A 67 15.48 -4.49 -3.75
CA LYS A 67 15.87 -4.84 -5.13
C LYS A 67 17.18 -5.62 -5.20
N THR A 68 18.02 -5.46 -4.19
CA THR A 68 19.33 -6.10 -4.10
C THR A 68 19.54 -6.67 -2.70
N LYS A 69 20.44 -7.64 -2.58
CA LYS A 69 20.80 -8.21 -1.28
C LYS A 69 21.36 -7.13 -0.36
N ILE A 70 20.76 -6.99 0.82
CA ILE A 70 21.23 -6.08 1.86
C ILE A 70 22.47 -6.69 2.52
N ASN A 71 23.58 -5.93 2.51
CA ASN A 71 24.82 -6.32 3.17
C ASN A 71 25.20 -5.25 4.22
N LEU A 72 25.03 -5.57 5.49
CA LEU A 72 25.33 -4.67 6.61
C LEU A 72 26.74 -4.92 7.14
N THR A 73 27.74 -4.34 6.47
CA THR A 73 29.16 -4.58 6.80
C THR A 73 29.76 -3.56 7.77
N SER A 74 29.02 -2.49 8.09
CA SER A 74 29.46 -1.44 9.01
C SER A 74 28.26 -0.75 9.68
N SER A 75 28.53 -0.01 10.75
CA SER A 75 27.52 0.83 11.41
C SER A 75 26.95 1.92 10.50
N TYR A 76 27.73 2.39 9.51
CA TYR A 76 27.25 3.33 8.50
C TYR A 76 26.17 2.68 7.61
N PHE A 77 26.46 1.51 7.02
CA PHE A 77 25.49 0.80 6.18
C PHE A 77 24.24 0.38 6.96
N ALA A 78 24.40 -0.03 8.23
CA ALA A 78 23.27 -0.32 9.10
C ALA A 78 22.39 0.92 9.38
N LYS A 79 22.99 2.10 9.56
CA LYS A 79 22.24 3.36 9.76
C LYS A 79 21.50 3.80 8.51
N GLU A 80 22.10 3.66 7.32
CA GLU A 80 21.42 3.96 6.06
C GLU A 80 20.22 3.03 5.85
N HIS A 81 20.39 1.71 6.05
CA HIS A 81 19.28 0.78 5.95
C HIS A 81 18.17 1.06 6.97
N LYS A 82 18.54 1.45 8.20
CA LYS A 82 17.57 1.88 9.21
C LYS A 82 16.73 3.06 8.73
N LYS A 83 17.33 4.07 8.09
CA LYS A 83 16.58 5.22 7.56
C LYS A 83 15.54 4.79 6.53
N ASP A 84 15.89 3.88 5.62
CA ASP A 84 14.95 3.33 4.65
C ASP A 84 13.78 2.63 5.35
N THR A 85 14.07 1.77 6.34
CA THR A 85 13.03 1.09 7.11
C THR A 85 12.15 2.07 7.89
N ASP A 86 12.74 3.08 8.52
CA ASP A 86 12.00 4.14 9.23
C ASP A 86 11.08 4.92 8.28
N GLU A 87 11.49 5.15 7.03
CA GLU A 87 10.65 5.79 6.01
C GLU A 87 9.54 4.86 5.50
N ILE A 88 9.84 3.58 5.26
CA ILE A 88 8.85 2.56 4.88
C ILE A 88 7.76 2.44 5.94
N ILE A 89 8.12 2.43 7.23
CA ILE A 89 7.17 2.40 8.34
C ILE A 89 6.20 3.60 8.24
N LYS A 90 6.72 4.82 8.04
CA LYS A 90 5.86 6.01 7.91
C LYS A 90 4.92 5.92 6.71
N VAL A 91 5.40 5.41 5.58
CA VAL A 91 4.60 5.24 4.36
C VAL A 91 3.48 4.21 4.60
N PHE A 92 3.80 3.07 5.21
CA PHE A 92 2.82 2.02 5.49
C PHE A 92 1.78 2.50 6.50
N SER A 93 2.20 3.10 7.62
CA SER A 93 1.27 3.67 8.60
C SER A 93 0.36 4.72 7.97
N PHE A 94 0.88 5.59 7.11
CA PHE A 94 0.04 6.55 6.39
C PHE A 94 -1.04 5.84 5.55
N ILE A 95 -0.69 4.79 4.81
CA ILE A 95 -1.65 4.05 3.98
C ILE A 95 -2.66 3.32 4.87
N GLU A 96 -2.23 2.65 5.94
CA GLU A 96 -3.08 1.92 6.88
C GLU A 96 -4.09 2.82 7.60
N ASP A 97 -3.64 4.00 8.03
CA ASP A 97 -4.46 5.02 8.69
C ASP A 97 -5.49 5.64 7.74
N ASN A 98 -5.17 5.69 6.44
CA ASN A 98 -6.00 6.31 5.41
C ASN A 98 -6.67 5.30 4.46
N LYS A 99 -6.59 4.00 4.75
CA LYS A 99 -6.98 2.93 3.80
C LYS A 99 -8.41 3.07 3.29
N ARG A 100 -9.36 3.46 4.16
CA ARG A 100 -10.76 3.68 3.79
C ARG A 100 -10.91 4.82 2.78
N ASN A 101 -10.28 5.95 3.06
CA ASN A 101 -10.30 7.11 2.16
C ASN A 101 -9.67 6.77 0.80
N ILE A 102 -8.56 6.03 0.78
CA ILE A 102 -7.90 5.61 -0.47
C ILE A 102 -8.81 4.68 -1.26
N PHE A 103 -9.40 3.67 -0.60
CA PHE A 103 -10.32 2.71 -1.20
C PHE A 103 -11.54 3.38 -1.84
N GLU A 104 -12.18 4.30 -1.10
CA GLU A 104 -13.32 5.09 -1.58
C GLU A 104 -12.90 6.01 -2.75
N THR A 105 -11.73 6.66 -2.64
CA THR A 105 -11.20 7.56 -3.68
C THR A 105 -10.97 6.81 -4.99
N LEU A 106 -10.53 5.55 -4.94
CA LEU A 106 -10.37 4.69 -6.11
C LEU A 106 -11.70 4.21 -6.69
N GLY A 107 -12.83 4.41 -5.99
CA GLY A 107 -14.15 4.00 -6.44
C GLY A 107 -14.35 2.49 -6.45
N ILE A 108 -13.65 1.78 -5.57
CA ILE A 108 -13.81 0.33 -5.40
C ILE A 108 -15.16 0.08 -4.70
N ARG A 109 -15.92 -0.90 -5.18
CA ARG A 109 -17.21 -1.30 -4.58
C ARG A 109 -16.96 -2.52 -3.70
N GLY A 110 -17.33 -2.41 -2.44
CA GLY A 110 -17.13 -3.45 -1.43
C GLY A 110 -16.76 -2.86 -0.07
N VAL A 111 -16.33 -3.75 0.83
CA VAL A 111 -15.90 -3.40 2.19
C VAL A 111 -14.43 -3.74 2.40
N LEU A 112 -13.80 -3.02 3.32
CA LEU A 112 -12.47 -3.33 3.83
C LEU A 112 -12.59 -4.06 5.17
N GLU A 113 -11.85 -5.16 5.31
CA GLU A 113 -11.68 -5.87 6.58
C GLU A 113 -10.70 -5.15 7.53
#